data_AF-A0A347UK35-F1
#
_entry.id   AF-A0A347UK35-F1
#
_cell.length_a   1.000
_cell.length_b   1.000
_cell.length_c   1.000
_cell.angle_alpha   90.00
_cell.angle_beta   90.00
_cell.angle_gamma   90.00
#
_symmetry.space_group_name_H-M   'P 1'
#
loop_
_entity.id
_entity.type
_entity.pdbx_description
1 polymer ?
#
loop_
_entity_poly.entity_id
_entity_poly.type
_entity_poly.pdbx_seq_one_letter_code
_entity_poly.pdbx_strand_id
1 'polypeptide(L)'
;MEYPVDHNSAAPQSGKGRPLRDLTVLAVFAITYLAPILVSFFLEGSASSRTYFLILTVTLAASSVYILSRGGITLVFYFQLLSFALFAYGLQQIIGATFVLGNQLSEISTTAFFVFFLHIIFCIIGFRITRRPVLRPPAKQTRKPNLLYVSAGCALVVALAFIIIGPMPYLSSRTEIYLLDNGANAGSSILEYWSKIVFFFAAIASLRTSNKFKAPRLATWVLIGIAIAIANPVNTPRYISITALMVFGMIWLLLSPIRRNIRLVVGLLPLLLAVVQPLTSLMRSGLENLSFANAMGLYSSIEFSSFEVFLNTVRIYQGSSGISNYSLSAIFIFIPRSIWPGKAEGIGVEVAEQSGFTFLNTALPSFANFYVDYGFIGIIIGSLIVGALLRRFDLPKLNAFSFTNRRQMYSIILFALIPIFARGDFSSVAIAAYPMLFAYEYVRFLARLR
;
A
#
# COMPACT_ATOMS: atom_id res chain seq x y z
N MET A 1 -46.75 -36.48 -29.99
CA MET A 1 -45.39 -36.06 -30.38
C MET A 1 -44.82 -35.25 -29.23
N GLU A 2 -44.19 -35.95 -28.30
CA GLU A 2 -43.55 -35.36 -27.13
C GLU A 2 -42.18 -34.80 -27.52
N TYR A 3 -41.92 -33.55 -27.15
CA TYR A 3 -40.61 -32.92 -27.26
C TYR A 3 -39.74 -33.37 -26.07
N PRO A 4 -38.46 -33.75 -26.27
CA PRO A 4 -37.59 -34.08 -25.15
C PRO A 4 -37.12 -32.80 -24.46
N VAL A 5 -37.31 -32.76 -23.14
CA VAL A 5 -36.78 -31.74 -22.23
C VAL A 5 -35.29 -32.02 -22.02
N ASP A 6 -34.45 -31.10 -22.49
CA ASP A 6 -33.01 -31.19 -22.39
C ASP A 6 -32.55 -30.86 -20.95
N HIS A 7 -32.45 -31.89 -20.10
CA HIS A 7 -31.84 -31.80 -18.79
C HIS A 7 -30.31 -31.74 -18.91
N ASN A 8 -29.77 -30.54 -19.08
CA ASN A 8 -28.34 -30.27 -18.84
C ASN A 8 -28.15 -29.01 -17.97
N SER A 9 -28.70 -29.07 -16.77
CA SER A 9 -28.24 -28.25 -15.64
C SER A 9 -26.93 -28.83 -15.13
N ALA A 10 -25.81 -28.36 -15.70
CA ALA A 10 -24.48 -28.63 -15.15
C ALA A 10 -24.39 -28.07 -13.71
N ALA A 11 -24.58 -28.95 -12.73
CA ALA A 11 -24.29 -28.67 -11.33
C ALA A 11 -22.83 -28.24 -11.18
N PRO A 12 -22.52 -27.21 -10.37
CA PRO A 12 -21.13 -26.88 -10.09
C PRO A 12 -20.52 -28.03 -9.30
N GLN A 13 -19.56 -28.75 -9.88
CA GLN A 13 -18.74 -29.73 -9.18
C GLN A 13 -18.02 -29.06 -7.99
N SER A 14 -18.65 -29.12 -6.83
CA SER A 14 -18.06 -28.77 -5.53
C SER A 14 -17.51 -30.05 -4.90
N GLY A 15 -16.23 -30.09 -4.54
CA GLY A 15 -15.80 -31.14 -3.61
C GLY A 15 -14.29 -31.33 -3.45
N LYS A 16 -13.59 -31.79 -4.49
CA LYS A 16 -12.38 -32.60 -4.23
C LYS A 16 -11.03 -31.87 -4.16
N GLY A 17 -10.97 -30.55 -4.35
CA GLY A 17 -9.70 -29.78 -4.34
C GLY A 17 -9.55 -28.71 -3.25
N ARG A 18 -10.48 -28.61 -2.28
CA ARG A 18 -10.51 -27.51 -1.29
C ARG A 18 -9.63 -27.71 -0.03
N PRO A 19 -9.53 -28.89 0.60
CA PRO A 19 -8.95 -28.97 1.95
C PRO A 19 -7.43 -28.69 1.97
N LEU A 20 -6.66 -29.25 1.04
CA LEU A 20 -5.22 -28.99 0.95
C LEU A 20 -4.91 -27.51 0.69
N ARG A 21 -5.71 -26.83 -0.13
CA ARG A 21 -5.47 -25.43 -0.48
C ARG A 21 -5.76 -24.49 0.68
N ASP A 22 -6.80 -24.78 1.48
CA ASP A 22 -7.13 -23.98 2.65
C ASP A 22 -6.10 -24.20 3.78
N LEU A 23 -5.53 -25.41 3.91
CA LEU A 23 -4.40 -25.72 4.80
C LEU A 23 -3.13 -24.94 4.43
N THR A 24 -2.72 -24.91 3.16
CA THR A 24 -1.54 -24.14 2.74
C THR A 24 -1.73 -22.65 2.98
N VAL A 25 -2.94 -22.13 2.74
CA VAL A 25 -3.27 -20.73 3.02
C VAL A 25 -3.11 -20.44 4.51
N LEU A 26 -3.70 -21.27 5.37
CA LEU A 26 -3.59 -21.13 6.82
C LEU A 26 -2.14 -21.24 7.29
N ALA A 27 -1.33 -22.12 6.71
CA ALA A 27 0.09 -22.26 7.03
C ALA A 27 0.89 -20.99 6.69
N VAL A 28 0.68 -20.40 5.51
CA VAL A 28 1.35 -19.15 5.11
C VAL A 28 0.99 -18.00 6.06
N PHE A 29 -0.28 -17.89 6.43
CA PHE A 29 -0.71 -16.89 7.42
C PHE A 29 -0.10 -17.20 8.79
N ALA A 30 -0.12 -18.46 9.23
CA ALA A 30 0.48 -18.87 10.49
C ALA A 30 1.96 -18.51 10.56
N ILE A 31 2.74 -18.72 9.48
CA ILE A 31 4.16 -18.32 9.42
C ILE A 31 4.31 -16.80 9.63
N THR A 32 3.44 -15.99 9.02
CA THR A 32 3.48 -14.52 9.14
C THR A 32 3.32 -14.07 10.60
N TYR A 33 2.54 -14.79 11.40
CA TYR A 33 2.28 -14.49 12.80
C TYR A 33 3.19 -15.25 13.78
N LEU A 34 3.71 -16.42 13.39
CA LEU A 34 4.60 -17.23 14.22
C LEU A 34 5.91 -16.50 14.47
N ALA A 35 6.47 -15.82 13.46
CA ALA A 35 7.71 -15.06 13.60
C ALA A 35 7.64 -13.99 14.71
N PRO A 36 6.66 -13.06 14.73
CA PRO A 36 6.53 -12.11 15.84
C PRO A 36 6.20 -12.80 17.18
N ILE A 37 5.40 -13.88 17.21
CA ILE A 37 5.17 -14.63 18.45
C ILE A 37 6.49 -15.19 19.01
N LEU A 38 7.34 -15.77 18.18
CA LEU A 38 8.64 -16.28 18.62
C LEU A 38 9.55 -15.16 19.13
N VAL A 39 9.61 -14.04 18.40
CA VAL A 39 10.36 -12.85 18.80
C VAL A 39 9.90 -12.32 20.16
N SER A 40 8.61 -12.43 20.49
CA SER A 40 8.06 -11.93 21.77
C SER A 40 8.71 -12.56 23.01
N PHE A 41 9.24 -13.78 22.91
CA PHE A 41 9.94 -14.46 24.00
C PHE A 41 11.34 -13.92 24.28
N PHE A 42 11.95 -13.25 23.29
CA PHE A 42 13.31 -12.72 23.36
C PHE A 42 13.34 -11.19 23.45
N LEU A 43 12.19 -10.54 23.57
CA LEU A 43 12.11 -9.10 23.71
C LEU A 43 12.77 -8.64 25.01
N GLU A 44 13.62 -7.64 24.90
CA GLU A 44 14.13 -6.88 26.03
C GLU A 44 13.09 -5.85 26.50
N GLY A 45 13.08 -5.53 27.80
CA GLY A 45 12.18 -4.54 28.41
C GLY A 45 11.19 -5.08 29.46
N SER A 46 10.30 -4.20 29.92
CA SER A 46 9.33 -4.50 30.98
C SER A 46 8.41 -5.70 30.66
N ALA A 47 7.99 -6.42 31.71
CA ALA A 47 7.06 -7.54 31.57
C ALA A 47 5.73 -7.12 30.90
N SER A 48 5.29 -5.89 31.19
CA SER A 48 4.11 -5.27 30.58
C SER A 48 4.29 -5.07 29.07
N SER A 49 5.43 -4.52 28.62
CA SER A 49 5.73 -4.33 27.20
C SER A 49 5.69 -5.65 26.42
N ARG A 50 6.30 -6.72 26.97
CA ARG A 50 6.26 -8.07 26.39
C ARG A 50 4.84 -8.63 26.30
N THR A 51 4.05 -8.43 27.34
CA THR A 51 2.64 -8.87 27.36
C THR A 51 1.80 -8.12 26.34
N TYR A 52 1.96 -6.79 26.22
CA TYR A 52 1.28 -5.99 25.21
C TYR A 52 1.65 -6.42 23.79
N PHE A 53 2.94 -6.64 23.52
CA PHE A 53 3.39 -7.15 22.22
C PHE A 53 2.74 -8.48 21.85
N LEU A 54 2.71 -9.43 22.80
CA LEU A 54 2.10 -10.74 22.60
C LEU A 54 0.59 -10.62 22.33
N ILE A 55 -0.12 -9.82 23.13
CA ILE A 55 -1.56 -9.59 22.95
C ILE A 55 -1.85 -9.01 21.56
N LEU A 56 -1.12 -7.98 21.12
CA LEU A 56 -1.31 -7.38 19.80
C LEU A 56 -1.08 -8.40 18.68
N THR A 57 0.00 -9.19 18.78
CA THR A 57 0.35 -10.20 17.77
C THR A 57 -0.70 -11.31 17.69
N VAL A 58 -1.12 -11.85 18.84
CA VAL A 58 -2.16 -12.88 18.89
C VAL A 58 -3.50 -12.35 18.39
N THR A 59 -3.84 -11.10 18.71
CA THR A 59 -5.09 -10.46 18.25
C THR A 59 -5.08 -10.31 16.72
N LEU A 60 -3.97 -9.87 16.12
CA LEU A 60 -3.84 -9.80 14.66
C LEU A 60 -3.95 -11.17 14.00
N ALA A 61 -3.31 -12.19 14.59
CA ALA A 61 -3.35 -13.56 14.09
C ALA A 61 -4.77 -14.14 14.11
N ALA A 62 -5.42 -14.11 15.28
CA ALA A 62 -6.77 -14.62 15.48
C ALA A 62 -7.78 -13.88 14.59
N SER A 63 -7.68 -12.54 14.51
CA SER A 63 -8.54 -11.72 13.67
C SER A 63 -8.36 -12.06 12.19
N SER A 64 -7.13 -12.30 11.75
CA SER A 64 -6.83 -12.66 10.37
C SER A 64 -7.40 -14.02 9.98
N VAL A 65 -7.25 -15.03 10.84
CA VAL A 65 -7.87 -16.35 10.65
C VAL A 65 -9.39 -16.20 10.56
N TYR A 66 -9.99 -15.43 11.48
CA TYR A 66 -11.42 -15.16 11.49
C TYR A 66 -11.91 -14.48 10.20
N ILE A 67 -11.27 -13.39 9.78
CA ILE A 67 -11.67 -12.63 8.58
C ILE A 67 -11.49 -13.47 7.31
N LEU A 68 -10.40 -14.23 7.24
CA LEU A 68 -10.10 -15.12 6.13
C LEU A 68 -11.14 -16.24 6.01
N SER A 69 -11.57 -16.84 7.13
CA SER A 69 -12.62 -17.87 7.15
C SER A 69 -13.94 -17.35 6.55
N ARG A 70 -14.18 -16.04 6.66
CA ARG A 70 -15.33 -15.35 6.06
C ARG A 70 -15.06 -14.85 4.64
N GLY A 71 -13.85 -15.01 4.12
CA GLY A 71 -13.45 -14.66 2.76
C GLY A 71 -13.02 -13.20 2.55
N GLY A 72 -12.68 -12.47 3.60
CA GLY A 72 -12.06 -11.14 3.47
C GLY A 72 -10.56 -11.26 3.25
N ILE A 73 -10.03 -10.77 2.14
CA ILE A 73 -8.59 -10.87 1.84
C ILE A 73 -7.89 -9.53 2.11
N THR A 74 -8.54 -8.43 1.74
CA THR A 74 -7.94 -7.10 1.80
C THR A 74 -7.62 -6.66 3.23
N LEU A 75 -8.50 -6.95 4.20
CA LEU A 75 -8.23 -6.65 5.61
C LEU A 75 -7.17 -7.59 6.21
N VAL A 76 -7.12 -8.85 5.79
CA VAL A 76 -6.08 -9.79 6.23
C VAL A 76 -4.71 -9.33 5.75
N PHE A 77 -4.60 -8.90 4.48
CA PHE A 77 -3.36 -8.34 3.95
C PHE A 77 -2.89 -7.12 4.74
N TYR A 78 -3.81 -6.23 5.10
CA TYR A 78 -3.52 -5.08 5.96
C TYR A 78 -2.98 -5.52 7.33
N PHE A 79 -3.63 -6.48 8.00
CA PHE A 79 -3.19 -7.01 9.30
C PHE A 79 -1.85 -7.73 9.25
N GLN A 80 -1.53 -8.43 8.15
CA GLN A 80 -0.21 -9.02 7.97
C GLN A 80 0.89 -7.96 7.88
N LEU A 81 0.64 -6.82 7.22
CA LEU A 81 1.60 -5.72 7.15
C LEU A 81 1.81 -5.05 8.51
N LEU A 82 0.76 -4.92 9.32
CA LEU A 82 0.87 -4.47 10.71
C LEU A 82 1.66 -5.47 11.57
N SER A 83 1.43 -6.78 11.38
CA SER A 83 2.19 -7.83 12.06
C SER A 83 3.67 -7.82 11.66
N PHE A 84 3.97 -7.48 10.41
CA PHE A 84 5.34 -7.32 9.94
C PHE A 84 6.03 -6.12 10.59
N ALA A 85 5.32 -5.01 10.82
CA ALA A 85 5.85 -3.87 11.58
C ALA A 85 6.19 -4.24 13.04
N LEU A 86 5.35 -5.04 13.70
CA LEU A 86 5.63 -5.59 15.03
C LEU A 86 6.86 -6.51 15.00
N PHE A 87 6.93 -7.41 14.03
CA PHE A 87 8.09 -8.30 13.86
C PHE A 87 9.39 -7.52 13.70
N ALA A 88 9.42 -6.50 12.83
CA ALA A 88 10.60 -5.67 12.61
C ALA A 88 11.05 -4.97 13.91
N TYR A 89 10.12 -4.39 14.68
CA TYR A 89 10.43 -3.78 15.96
C TYR A 89 11.00 -4.78 16.97
N GLY A 90 10.41 -5.98 17.07
CA GLY A 90 10.93 -6.98 17.99
C GLY A 90 12.30 -7.54 17.59
N LEU A 91 12.56 -7.67 16.29
CA LEU A 91 13.89 -8.00 15.77
C LEU A 91 14.92 -6.92 16.13
N GLN A 92 14.54 -5.64 16.01
CA GLN A 92 15.39 -4.51 16.36
C GLN A 92 15.72 -4.47 17.87
N GLN A 93 14.77 -4.83 18.73
CA GLN A 93 15.01 -5.00 20.18
C GLN A 93 16.04 -6.10 20.45
N ILE A 94 15.91 -7.28 19.81
CA ILE A 94 16.85 -8.40 19.99
C ILE A 94 18.27 -8.06 19.52
N ILE A 95 18.40 -7.30 18.43
CA ILE A 95 19.71 -6.92 17.87
C ILE A 95 20.32 -5.72 18.63
N GLY A 96 19.59 -5.09 19.54
CA GLY A 96 20.03 -3.90 20.26
C GLY A 96 20.17 -2.68 19.34
N ALA A 97 19.30 -2.56 18.34
CA ALA A 97 19.32 -1.41 17.44
C ALA A 97 19.00 -0.12 18.21
N THR A 98 19.80 0.92 18.00
CA THR A 98 19.62 2.24 18.61
C THR A 98 19.38 3.27 17.52
N PHE A 99 18.40 4.16 17.74
CA PHE A 99 17.98 5.13 16.73
C PHE A 99 17.91 6.55 17.28
N VAL A 100 17.50 6.69 18.54
CA VAL A 100 17.53 7.97 19.26
C VAL A 100 19.00 8.29 19.57
N LEU A 101 19.36 9.57 19.72
CA LEU A 101 20.66 10.06 20.24
C LEU A 101 21.13 9.31 21.51
N GLY A 102 21.66 8.09 21.34
CA GLY A 102 22.11 7.19 22.40
C GLY A 102 21.04 6.38 23.17
N ASN A 103 19.74 6.55 22.95
CA ASN A 103 18.71 5.81 23.73
C ASN A 103 18.28 4.49 23.09
N GLN A 104 17.96 3.51 23.96
CA GLN A 104 17.30 2.27 23.57
C GLN A 104 15.92 2.54 22.95
N LEU A 105 15.44 1.57 22.17
CA LEU A 105 14.09 1.56 21.59
C LEU A 105 13.01 1.77 22.66
N SER A 106 11.93 2.45 22.28
CA SER A 106 10.87 2.82 23.20
C SER A 106 10.08 1.62 23.70
N GLU A 107 9.80 1.56 25.00
CA GLU A 107 8.87 0.54 25.50
C GLU A 107 7.43 0.78 25.01
N ILE A 108 6.65 -0.31 24.91
CA ILE A 108 5.24 -0.21 24.56
C ILE A 108 4.47 0.34 25.76
N SER A 109 4.13 1.63 25.71
CA SER A 109 3.29 2.25 26.73
C SER A 109 1.85 1.71 26.69
N THR A 110 1.14 1.80 27.81
CA THR A 110 -0.29 1.43 27.90
C THR A 110 -1.12 2.21 26.89
N THR A 111 -0.82 3.49 26.67
CA THR A 111 -1.50 4.34 25.68
C THR A 111 -1.28 3.84 24.26
N ALA A 112 -0.03 3.53 23.88
CA ALA A 112 0.29 3.03 22.55
C ALA A 112 -0.39 1.66 22.28
N PHE A 113 -0.39 0.78 23.29
CA PHE A 113 -1.14 -0.47 23.25
C PHE A 113 -2.62 -0.23 22.96
N PHE A 114 -3.29 0.66 23.71
CA PHE A 114 -4.71 0.94 23.49
C PHE A 114 -5.00 1.56 22.12
N VAL A 115 -4.18 2.49 21.64
CA VAL A 115 -4.35 3.09 20.31
C VAL A 115 -4.30 2.01 19.22
N PHE A 116 -3.29 1.14 19.27
CA PHE A 116 -3.14 0.07 18.28
C PHE A 116 -4.25 -1.00 18.41
N PHE A 117 -4.61 -1.35 19.64
CA PHE A 117 -5.66 -2.33 19.91
C PHE A 117 -7.04 -1.86 19.45
N LEU A 118 -7.40 -0.60 19.75
CA LEU A 118 -8.62 0.04 19.24
C LEU A 118 -8.62 0.07 17.72
N HIS A 119 -7.47 0.35 17.09
CA HIS A 119 -7.35 0.32 15.64
C HIS A 119 -7.76 -1.03 15.05
N ILE A 120 -7.24 -2.13 15.61
CA ILE A 120 -7.59 -3.49 15.18
C ILE A 120 -9.10 -3.74 15.34
N ILE A 121 -9.65 -3.51 16.54
CA ILE A 121 -11.05 -3.78 16.84
C ILE A 121 -11.99 -2.98 15.92
N PHE A 122 -11.79 -1.68 15.81
CA PHE A 122 -12.68 -0.83 15.04
C PHE A 122 -12.51 -1.01 13.53
N CYS A 123 -11.33 -1.43 13.05
CA CYS A 123 -11.19 -1.93 11.68
C CYS A 123 -12.05 -3.17 11.42
N ILE A 124 -12.10 -4.12 12.36
CA ILE A 124 -12.95 -5.32 12.25
C ILE A 124 -14.42 -4.92 12.24
N ILE A 125 -14.85 -4.05 13.17
CA ILE A 125 -16.23 -3.56 13.24
C ILE A 125 -16.61 -2.88 11.92
N GLY A 126 -15.82 -1.91 11.46
CA GLY A 126 -16.04 -1.19 10.20
C GLY A 126 -16.14 -2.13 9.00
N PHE A 127 -15.30 -3.16 8.97
CA PHE A 127 -15.32 -4.19 7.92
C PHE A 127 -16.55 -5.09 7.97
N ARG A 128 -17.13 -5.32 9.15
CA ARG A 128 -18.29 -6.20 9.35
C ARG A 128 -19.61 -5.48 9.09
N ILE A 129 -19.76 -4.25 9.59
CA ILE A 129 -20.98 -3.45 9.39
C ILE A 129 -21.15 -3.02 7.93
N THR A 130 -20.04 -2.88 7.20
CA THR A 130 -20.09 -2.49 5.79
C THR A 130 -20.59 -3.64 4.92
N ARG A 131 -21.74 -3.43 4.29
CA ARG A 131 -22.36 -4.42 3.40
C ARG A 131 -21.41 -4.77 2.26
N ARG A 132 -21.41 -6.06 1.91
CA ARG A 132 -20.66 -6.52 0.73
C ARG A 132 -21.33 -5.96 -0.52
N PRO A 133 -20.61 -5.18 -1.33
CA PRO A 133 -21.17 -4.77 -2.60
C PRO A 133 -21.25 -5.93 -3.58
N VAL A 134 -22.36 -5.98 -4.30
CA VAL A 134 -22.54 -6.85 -5.46
C VAL A 134 -21.84 -6.21 -6.66
N LEU A 135 -20.74 -6.81 -7.11
CA LEU A 135 -20.08 -6.42 -8.36
C LEU A 135 -20.85 -7.05 -9.51
N ARG A 136 -21.55 -6.21 -10.29
CA ARG A 136 -22.16 -6.66 -11.54
C ARG A 136 -21.05 -7.03 -12.54
N PRO A 137 -21.19 -8.12 -13.29
CA PRO A 137 -20.25 -8.42 -14.36
C PRO A 137 -20.17 -7.23 -15.30
N PRO A 138 -18.96 -6.84 -15.75
CA PRO A 138 -18.82 -5.74 -16.69
C PRO A 138 -19.65 -6.07 -17.94
N ALA A 139 -20.48 -5.13 -18.39
CA ALA A 139 -21.16 -5.26 -19.67
C ALA A 139 -20.11 -5.60 -20.74
N LYS A 140 -20.41 -6.56 -21.64
CA LYS A 140 -19.54 -6.90 -22.77
C LYS A 140 -19.24 -5.63 -23.53
N GLN A 141 -18.01 -5.16 -23.38
CA GLN A 141 -17.63 -3.86 -23.91
C GLN A 141 -17.12 -4.07 -25.33
N THR A 142 -17.96 -3.76 -26.31
CA THR A 142 -17.72 -4.03 -27.74
C THR A 142 -16.67 -3.11 -28.37
N ARG A 143 -16.30 -2.01 -27.70
CA ARG A 143 -15.45 -0.96 -28.26
C ARG A 143 -13.98 -1.10 -27.83
N LYS A 144 -13.09 -1.15 -28.83
CA LYS A 144 -11.63 -1.09 -28.67
C LYS A 144 -11.22 0.35 -28.29
N PRO A 145 -10.31 0.55 -27.32
CA PRO A 145 -9.77 1.86 -27.02
C PRO A 145 -8.99 2.41 -28.22
N ASN A 146 -9.14 3.70 -28.51
CA ASN A 146 -8.32 4.36 -29.53
C ASN A 146 -6.94 4.65 -28.94
N LEU A 147 -5.97 3.80 -29.29
CA LEU A 147 -4.60 3.89 -28.76
C LEU A 147 -3.92 5.20 -29.15
N LEU A 148 -4.32 5.84 -30.26
CA LEU A 148 -3.75 7.10 -30.71
C LEU A 148 -4.06 8.24 -29.72
N TYR A 149 -5.31 8.40 -29.30
CA TYR A 149 -5.66 9.42 -28.30
C TYR A 149 -5.05 9.13 -26.94
N VAL A 150 -4.96 7.85 -26.57
CA VAL A 150 -4.30 7.46 -25.31
C VAL A 150 -2.82 7.81 -25.36
N SER A 151 -2.10 7.46 -26.44
CA SER A 151 -0.67 7.78 -26.56
C SER A 151 -0.42 9.29 -26.69
N ALA A 152 -1.22 10.00 -27.49
CA ALA A 152 -1.10 11.45 -27.65
C ALA A 152 -1.39 12.18 -26.33
N GLY A 153 -2.41 11.77 -25.58
CA GLY A 153 -2.70 12.34 -24.28
C GLY A 153 -1.64 12.02 -23.22
N CYS A 154 -1.06 10.81 -23.23
CA CYS A 154 0.08 10.50 -22.35
C CYS A 154 1.28 11.41 -22.68
N ALA A 155 1.61 11.56 -23.97
CA ALA A 155 2.69 12.45 -24.41
C ALA A 155 2.43 13.90 -24.02
N LEU A 156 1.18 14.37 -24.11
CA LEU A 156 0.79 15.71 -23.68
C LEU A 156 1.02 15.93 -22.19
N VAL A 157 0.65 14.97 -21.33
CA VAL A 157 0.87 15.08 -19.87
C VAL A 157 2.36 15.15 -19.56
N VAL A 158 3.20 14.35 -20.22
CA VAL A 158 4.66 14.42 -20.07
C VAL A 158 5.19 15.76 -20.55
N ALA A 159 4.78 16.23 -21.72
CA ALA A 159 5.21 17.52 -22.27
C ALA A 159 4.86 18.67 -21.32
N LEU A 160 3.64 18.69 -20.78
CA LEU A 160 3.23 19.69 -19.79
C LEU A 160 4.05 19.60 -18.51
N ALA A 161 4.34 18.39 -18.02
CA ALA A 161 5.18 18.22 -16.83
C ALA A 161 6.63 18.65 -17.07
N PHE A 162 7.18 18.39 -18.27
CA PHE A 162 8.50 18.89 -18.68
C PHE A 162 8.54 20.42 -18.75
N ILE A 163 7.48 21.08 -19.21
CA ILE A 163 7.41 22.55 -19.26
C ILE A 163 7.31 23.14 -17.85
N ILE A 164 6.50 22.55 -16.96
CA ILE A 164 6.20 23.11 -15.64
C ILE A 164 7.29 22.81 -14.61
N ILE A 165 7.83 21.58 -14.61
CA ILE A 165 8.77 21.09 -13.59
C ILE A 165 10.19 20.97 -14.15
N GLY A 166 10.34 20.95 -15.47
CA GLY A 166 11.62 20.70 -16.14
C GLY A 166 11.91 19.20 -16.37
N PRO A 167 12.99 18.90 -17.11
CA PRO A 167 13.36 17.51 -17.43
C PRO A 167 14.16 16.81 -16.31
N MET A 168 14.75 17.57 -15.38
CA MET A 168 15.63 17.03 -14.33
C MET A 168 15.00 15.92 -13.48
N PRO A 169 13.72 16.01 -13.05
CA PRO A 169 13.06 14.93 -12.30
C PRO A 169 12.98 13.58 -13.01
N TYR A 170 13.21 13.55 -14.32
CA TYR A 170 13.17 12.33 -15.13
C TYR A 170 14.55 11.77 -15.42
N LEU A 171 15.56 12.63 -15.52
CA LEU A 171 16.92 12.29 -15.98
C LEU A 171 17.91 12.11 -14.83
N SER A 172 17.68 12.75 -13.69
CA SER A 172 18.59 12.75 -12.54
C SER A 172 18.14 11.84 -11.41
N SER A 173 19.09 11.51 -10.53
CA SER A 173 18.79 10.77 -9.30
C SER A 173 17.98 11.66 -8.34
N ARG A 174 17.08 11.04 -7.56
CA ARG A 174 16.27 11.78 -6.57
C ARG A 174 17.15 12.48 -5.51
N THR A 175 18.31 11.91 -5.20
CA THR A 175 19.30 12.48 -4.27
C THR A 175 19.91 13.76 -4.79
N GLU A 176 20.26 13.83 -6.08
CA GLU A 176 20.77 15.08 -6.69
C GLU A 176 19.71 16.19 -6.68
N ILE A 177 18.45 15.84 -6.96
CA ILE A 177 17.35 16.81 -6.98
C ILE A 177 17.09 17.38 -5.58
N TYR A 178 17.12 16.55 -4.53
CA TYR A 178 16.96 17.03 -3.16
C TYR A 178 18.06 17.99 -2.69
N LEU A 179 19.27 17.87 -3.25
CA LEU A 179 20.37 18.77 -2.92
C LEU A 179 20.27 20.11 -3.66
N LEU A 180 19.52 20.15 -4.77
CA LEU A 180 19.36 21.33 -5.64
C LEU A 180 18.06 22.10 -5.36
N ASP A 181 17.05 21.43 -4.80
CA ASP A 181 15.70 21.99 -4.62
C ASP A 181 15.40 22.32 -3.15
N ASN A 182 15.40 23.63 -2.81
CA ASN A 182 15.10 24.15 -1.48
C ASN A 182 13.60 24.18 -1.12
N GLY A 183 12.72 23.57 -1.92
CA GLY A 183 11.28 23.55 -1.59
C GLY A 183 10.39 22.88 -2.63
N ALA A 184 10.45 21.55 -2.71
CA ALA A 184 9.53 20.80 -3.57
C ALA A 184 8.08 20.98 -3.10
N ASN A 185 7.26 21.65 -3.93
CA ASN A 185 5.84 21.82 -3.67
C ASN A 185 5.07 20.52 -3.93
N ALA A 186 4.21 20.08 -3.01
CA ALA A 186 3.44 18.85 -3.19
C ALA A 186 2.62 18.78 -4.51
N GLY A 187 2.19 19.95 -5.03
CA GLY A 187 1.53 20.05 -6.32
C GLY A 187 2.44 19.67 -7.50
N SER A 188 3.72 20.08 -7.50
CA SER A 188 4.67 19.66 -8.53
C SER A 188 4.97 18.17 -8.42
N SER A 189 5.08 17.62 -7.20
CA SER A 189 5.25 16.17 -7.01
C SER A 189 4.06 15.36 -7.54
N ILE A 190 2.82 15.83 -7.35
CA ILE A 190 1.63 15.14 -7.90
C ILE A 190 1.67 15.14 -9.42
N LEU A 191 1.99 16.28 -10.05
CA LEU A 191 2.11 16.39 -11.51
C LEU A 191 3.24 15.51 -12.05
N GLU A 192 4.40 15.52 -11.39
CA GLU A 192 5.53 14.66 -11.70
C GLU A 192 5.09 13.19 -11.68
N TYR A 193 4.56 12.69 -10.57
CA TYR A 193 4.17 11.28 -10.46
C TYR A 193 3.02 10.93 -11.41
N TRP A 194 2.08 11.84 -11.66
CA TRP A 194 1.00 11.62 -12.62
C TRP A 194 1.55 11.35 -14.02
N SER A 195 2.51 12.17 -14.47
CA SER A 195 3.17 12.00 -15.77
C SER A 195 3.97 10.71 -15.89
N LYS A 196 4.54 10.22 -14.79
CA LYS A 196 5.32 8.97 -14.74
C LYS A 196 4.41 7.73 -14.80
N ILE A 197 3.28 7.77 -14.10
CA ILE A 197 2.37 6.63 -13.95
C ILE A 197 1.39 6.48 -15.12
N VAL A 198 1.12 7.54 -15.89
CA VAL A 198 0.12 7.52 -16.97
C VAL A 198 0.36 6.41 -18.01
N PHE A 199 1.62 6.09 -18.31
CA PHE A 199 1.99 5.02 -19.24
C PHE A 199 1.67 3.62 -18.71
N PHE A 200 1.74 3.38 -17.40
CA PHE A 200 1.29 2.12 -16.81
C PHE A 200 -0.20 1.91 -17.07
N PHE A 201 -1.03 2.93 -16.84
CA PHE A 201 -2.47 2.83 -17.12
C PHE A 201 -2.76 2.72 -18.62
N ALA A 202 -1.98 3.37 -19.48
CA ALA A 202 -2.08 3.21 -20.93
C ALA A 202 -1.75 1.78 -21.39
N ALA A 203 -0.71 1.16 -20.82
CA ALA A 203 -0.36 -0.24 -21.07
C ALA A 203 -1.48 -1.18 -20.62
N ILE A 204 -2.06 -0.94 -19.45
CA ILE A 204 -3.21 -1.71 -18.94
C ILE A 204 -4.43 -1.55 -19.87
N ALA A 205 -4.70 -0.33 -20.35
CA ALA A 205 -5.78 -0.08 -21.28
C ALA A 205 -5.59 -0.83 -22.61
N SER A 206 -4.33 -0.98 -23.07
CA SER A 206 -4.01 -1.68 -24.31
C SER A 206 -4.15 -3.21 -24.21
N LEU A 207 -3.85 -3.81 -23.04
CA LEU A 207 -4.05 -5.24 -22.76
C LEU A 207 -5.50 -5.70 -22.95
N ARG A 208 -6.47 -4.78 -22.82
CA ARG A 208 -7.90 -5.05 -23.05
C ARG A 208 -8.25 -5.41 -24.50
N THR A 209 -7.37 -5.15 -25.46
CA THR A 209 -7.65 -5.47 -26.88
C THR A 209 -7.49 -6.95 -27.24
N SER A 210 -6.94 -7.79 -26.36
CA SER A 210 -6.87 -9.25 -26.57
C SER A 210 -7.59 -9.99 -25.45
N ASN A 211 -8.79 -10.52 -25.73
CA ASN A 211 -9.58 -11.32 -24.78
C ASN A 211 -8.95 -12.68 -24.41
N LYS A 212 -7.77 -12.98 -24.97
CA LYS A 212 -6.87 -14.07 -24.60
C LYS A 212 -5.49 -13.45 -24.52
N PHE A 213 -4.64 -13.93 -23.61
CA PHE A 213 -3.22 -13.59 -23.52
C PHE A 213 -2.45 -14.09 -24.76
N LYS A 214 -2.92 -13.77 -25.97
CA LYS A 214 -2.10 -13.83 -27.18
C LYS A 214 -1.09 -12.69 -27.05
N ALA A 215 0.15 -12.95 -27.45
CA ALA A 215 1.33 -12.11 -27.25
C ALA A 215 0.98 -10.61 -27.07
N PRO A 216 1.43 -9.97 -25.98
CA PRO A 216 1.20 -8.54 -25.80
C PRO A 216 1.64 -7.83 -27.07
N ARG A 217 0.77 -6.96 -27.61
CA ARG A 217 1.13 -6.18 -28.79
C ARG A 217 2.42 -5.44 -28.47
N LEU A 218 3.32 -5.30 -29.45
CA LEU A 218 4.57 -4.54 -29.30
C LEU A 218 4.35 -3.21 -28.59
N ALA A 219 3.23 -2.52 -28.89
CA ALA A 219 2.79 -1.31 -28.22
C ALA A 219 2.64 -1.40 -26.68
N THR A 220 2.14 -2.52 -26.14
CA THR A 220 2.05 -2.73 -24.68
C THR A 220 3.43 -2.82 -24.06
N TRP A 221 4.35 -3.56 -24.68
CA TRP A 221 5.74 -3.67 -24.21
C TRP A 221 6.48 -2.34 -24.30
N VAL A 222 6.27 -1.59 -25.39
CA VAL A 222 6.82 -0.23 -25.53
C VAL A 222 6.29 0.68 -24.43
N LEU A 223 4.99 0.67 -24.13
CA LEU A 223 4.42 1.49 -23.05
C LEU A 223 4.95 1.09 -21.67
N ILE A 224 5.14 -0.21 -21.41
CA ILE A 224 5.77 -0.69 -20.17
C ILE A 224 7.24 -0.27 -20.11
N GLY A 225 7.99 -0.39 -21.21
CA GLY A 225 9.38 0.03 -21.28
C GLY A 225 9.54 1.52 -21.02
N ILE A 226 8.68 2.36 -21.62
CA ILE A 226 8.62 3.80 -21.36
C ILE A 226 8.28 4.05 -19.88
N ALA A 227 7.27 3.37 -19.35
CA ALA A 227 6.87 3.53 -17.95
C ALA A 227 8.01 3.17 -16.99
N ILE A 228 8.76 2.10 -17.24
CA ILE A 228 9.92 1.71 -16.43
C ILE A 228 11.07 2.71 -16.60
N ALA A 229 11.34 3.17 -17.82
CA ALA A 229 12.41 4.14 -18.08
C ALA A 229 12.17 5.47 -17.34
N ILE A 230 10.93 5.97 -17.43
CA ILE A 230 10.53 7.26 -16.84
C ILE A 230 10.26 7.12 -15.32
N ALA A 231 9.71 5.99 -14.88
CA ALA A 231 9.36 5.71 -13.48
C ALA A 231 10.20 4.56 -12.92
N ASN A 232 11.49 4.82 -12.69
CA ASN A 232 12.43 3.84 -12.13
C ASN A 232 12.70 4.13 -10.64
N PRO A 233 13.15 3.13 -9.85
CA PRO A 233 13.46 3.32 -8.43
C PRO A 233 14.57 4.34 -8.12
N VAL A 234 15.35 4.78 -9.13
CA VAL A 234 16.44 5.76 -8.98
C VAL A 234 15.89 7.19 -8.99
N ASN A 235 14.91 7.48 -9.86
CA ASN A 235 14.32 8.81 -10.05
C ASN A 235 12.91 8.97 -9.46
N THR A 236 12.29 7.90 -8.93
CA THR A 236 10.97 7.96 -8.27
C THR A 236 11.00 7.39 -6.86
N PRO A 237 10.20 7.94 -5.93
CA PRO A 237 10.04 7.31 -4.64
C PRO A 237 9.50 5.88 -4.79
N ARG A 238 10.11 4.93 -4.08
CA ARG A 238 9.76 3.49 -4.15
C ARG A 238 8.27 3.22 -3.91
N TYR A 239 7.62 4.04 -3.09
CA TYR A 239 6.21 3.84 -2.79
C TYR A 239 5.34 4.06 -4.04
N ILE A 240 5.70 5.01 -4.92
CA ILE A 240 5.04 5.20 -6.21
C ILE A 240 5.29 4.02 -7.14
N SER A 241 6.56 3.64 -7.32
CA SER A 241 6.93 2.58 -8.28
C SER A 241 6.42 1.20 -7.82
N ILE A 242 6.50 0.88 -6.53
CA ILE A 242 5.94 -0.36 -5.96
C ILE A 242 4.43 -0.39 -6.07
N THR A 243 3.72 0.72 -5.79
CA THR A 243 2.27 0.76 -5.99
C THR A 243 1.90 0.58 -7.46
N ALA A 244 2.64 1.18 -8.41
CA ALA A 244 2.42 0.98 -9.85
C ALA A 244 2.62 -0.50 -10.25
N LEU A 245 3.71 -1.12 -9.78
CA LEU A 245 4.01 -2.54 -9.99
C LEU A 245 2.96 -3.45 -9.35
N MET A 246 2.45 -3.11 -8.16
CA MET A 246 1.38 -3.87 -7.51
C MET A 246 0.06 -3.75 -8.27
N VAL A 247 -0.29 -2.58 -8.81
CA VAL A 247 -1.46 -2.43 -9.69
C VAL A 247 -1.31 -3.34 -10.91
N PHE A 248 -0.17 -3.27 -11.60
CA PHE A 248 0.09 -4.10 -12.77
C PHE A 248 0.08 -5.61 -12.42
N GLY A 249 0.78 -6.00 -11.36
CA GLY A 249 0.86 -7.38 -10.89
C GLY A 249 -0.50 -7.93 -10.45
N MET A 250 -1.34 -7.11 -9.84
CA MET A 250 -2.71 -7.48 -9.48
C MET A 250 -3.58 -7.69 -10.72
N ILE A 251 -3.44 -6.84 -11.74
CA ILE A 251 -4.17 -7.00 -13.00
C ILE A 251 -3.71 -8.26 -13.72
N TRP A 252 -2.41 -8.50 -13.79
CA TRP A 252 -1.84 -9.73 -14.32
C TRP A 252 -2.36 -10.96 -13.57
N LEU A 253 -2.39 -10.92 -12.23
CA LEU A 253 -2.95 -11.96 -11.39
C LEU A 253 -4.43 -12.23 -11.74
N LEU A 254 -5.26 -11.20 -11.87
CA LEU A 254 -6.69 -11.33 -12.19
C LEU A 254 -6.96 -11.88 -13.60
N LEU A 255 -6.04 -11.65 -14.54
CA LEU A 255 -6.09 -12.17 -15.90
C LEU A 255 -5.52 -13.61 -16.01
N SER A 256 -4.63 -13.99 -15.11
CA SER A 256 -3.94 -15.28 -15.10
C SER A 256 -4.78 -16.40 -14.48
N PRO A 257 -4.59 -17.68 -14.87
CA PRO A 257 -5.21 -18.82 -14.18
C PRO A 257 -4.87 -18.88 -12.68
N ILE A 258 -3.74 -18.28 -12.27
CA ILE A 258 -3.31 -18.21 -10.87
C ILE A 258 -4.23 -17.35 -10.00
N ARG A 259 -5.16 -16.56 -10.59
CA ARG A 259 -6.25 -15.88 -9.85
C ARG A 259 -7.03 -16.80 -8.93
N ARG A 260 -7.15 -18.08 -9.31
CA ARG A 260 -7.80 -19.09 -8.46
C ARG A 260 -7.13 -19.12 -7.10
N ASN A 261 -5.83 -18.87 -7.01
CA ASN A 261 -4.99 -18.91 -5.81
C ASN A 261 -4.74 -17.52 -5.20
N ILE A 262 -5.56 -16.52 -5.48
CA ILE A 262 -5.39 -15.14 -4.97
C ILE A 262 -5.18 -15.06 -3.45
N ARG A 263 -5.82 -15.94 -2.67
CA ARG A 263 -5.61 -16.04 -1.21
C ARG A 263 -4.18 -16.38 -0.84
N LEU A 264 -3.57 -17.35 -1.54
CA LEU A 264 -2.17 -17.74 -1.33
C LEU A 264 -1.22 -16.61 -1.75
N VAL A 265 -1.45 -16.02 -2.92
CA VAL A 265 -0.60 -14.94 -3.44
C VAL A 265 -0.60 -13.75 -2.49
N VAL A 266 -1.80 -13.32 -2.03
CA VAL A 266 -1.89 -12.22 -1.07
C VAL A 266 -1.30 -12.60 0.29
N GLY A 267 -1.45 -13.85 0.73
CA GLY A 267 -0.83 -14.32 1.97
C GLY A 267 0.70 -14.31 1.94
N LEU A 268 1.32 -14.61 0.79
CA LEU A 268 2.78 -14.58 0.59
C LEU A 268 3.33 -13.17 0.33
N LEU A 269 2.48 -12.23 -0.07
CA LEU A 269 2.92 -10.91 -0.51
C LEU A 269 3.67 -10.10 0.56
N PRO A 270 3.28 -10.10 1.86
CA PRO A 270 4.05 -9.44 2.92
C PRO A 270 5.45 -10.03 3.09
N LEU A 271 5.60 -11.36 2.98
CA LEU A 271 6.91 -12.03 3.06
C LEU A 271 7.79 -11.64 1.86
N LEU A 272 7.20 -11.57 0.66
CA LEU A 272 7.92 -11.09 -0.52
C LEU A 272 8.35 -9.62 -0.34
N LEU A 273 7.45 -8.76 0.16
CA LEU A 273 7.76 -7.35 0.41
C LEU A 273 8.86 -7.19 1.48
N ALA A 274 8.90 -8.05 2.49
CA ALA A 274 9.97 -8.07 3.49
C ALA A 274 11.36 -8.28 2.84
N VAL A 275 11.46 -9.12 1.82
CA VAL A 275 12.73 -9.37 1.12
C VAL A 275 13.02 -8.30 0.07
N VAL A 276 12.00 -7.86 -0.68
CA VAL A 276 12.17 -6.92 -1.79
C VAL A 276 12.47 -5.51 -1.29
N GLN A 277 11.87 -5.06 -0.18
CA GLN A 277 12.02 -3.68 0.30
C GLN A 277 13.47 -3.31 0.63
N PRO A 278 14.24 -4.11 1.41
CA PRO A 278 15.65 -3.81 1.66
C PRO A 278 16.50 -3.80 0.39
N LEU A 279 16.26 -4.74 -0.54
CA LEU A 279 16.97 -4.78 -1.82
C LEU A 279 16.74 -3.49 -2.62
N THR A 280 15.48 -3.01 -2.70
CA THR A 280 15.18 -1.74 -3.38
C THR A 280 15.79 -0.53 -2.68
N SER A 281 16.01 -0.59 -1.36
CA SER A 281 16.69 0.49 -0.63
C SER A 281 18.19 0.52 -0.94
N LEU A 282 18.85 -0.64 -1.01
CA LEU A 282 20.27 -0.73 -1.40
C LEU A 282 20.53 -0.27 -2.83
N MET A 283 19.61 -0.53 -3.77
CA MET A 283 19.75 -0.06 -5.16
C MET A 283 19.88 1.47 -5.26
N ARG A 284 19.42 2.23 -4.25
CA ARG A 284 19.57 3.69 -4.19
C ARG A 284 21.01 4.12 -3.95
N SER A 285 21.77 3.34 -3.19
CA SER A 285 23.18 3.58 -2.88
C SER A 285 24.13 2.97 -3.92
N GLY A 286 23.63 2.48 -5.06
CA GLY A 286 24.42 1.84 -6.10
C GLY A 286 24.30 0.31 -6.12
N LEU A 287 24.48 -0.28 -7.31
CA LEU A 287 24.34 -1.72 -7.53
C LEU A 287 25.46 -2.55 -6.86
N GLU A 288 26.61 -1.93 -6.60
CA GLU A 288 27.76 -2.55 -5.92
C GLU A 288 27.48 -2.94 -4.46
N ASN A 289 26.49 -2.29 -3.82
CA ASN A 289 26.11 -2.55 -2.44
C ASN A 289 25.09 -3.71 -2.28
N LEU A 290 24.69 -4.35 -3.38
CA LEU A 290 23.70 -5.42 -3.39
C LEU A 290 24.28 -6.73 -2.86
N SER A 291 24.19 -6.93 -1.55
CA SER A 291 24.40 -8.22 -0.90
C SER A 291 23.25 -8.55 0.06
N PHE A 292 22.99 -9.84 0.26
CA PHE A 292 21.96 -10.27 1.22
C PHE A 292 22.29 -9.82 2.65
N ALA A 293 23.57 -9.82 3.03
CA ALA A 293 24.03 -9.35 4.33
C ALA A 293 23.72 -7.85 4.54
N ASN A 294 24.04 -7.01 3.56
CA ASN A 294 23.72 -5.57 3.60
C ASN A 294 22.19 -5.35 3.65
N ALA A 295 21.43 -6.17 2.91
CA ALA A 295 19.98 -6.07 2.86
C ALA A 295 19.37 -6.41 4.23
N MET A 296 19.91 -7.42 4.91
CA MET A 296 19.48 -7.77 6.26
C MET A 296 19.94 -6.74 7.30
N GLY A 297 21.12 -6.13 7.13
CA GLY A 297 21.60 -5.03 7.98
C GLY A 297 20.69 -3.80 7.96
N LEU A 298 19.94 -3.57 6.87
CA LEU A 298 18.96 -2.47 6.81
C LEU A 298 17.77 -2.63 7.76
N TYR A 299 17.49 -3.83 8.28
CA TYR A 299 16.48 -3.97 9.33
C TYR A 299 16.87 -3.27 10.63
N SER A 300 18.16 -3.01 10.84
CA SER A 300 18.66 -2.18 11.93
C SER A 300 18.66 -0.69 11.58
N SER A 301 18.00 -0.28 10.49
CA SER A 301 17.83 1.13 10.11
C SER A 301 16.43 1.63 10.42
N ILE A 302 16.32 2.95 10.66
CA ILE A 302 15.04 3.61 10.96
C ILE A 302 13.97 3.43 9.87
N GLU A 303 14.41 3.22 8.64
CA GLU A 303 13.53 3.02 7.48
C GLU A 303 12.59 1.80 7.67
N PHE A 304 12.98 0.86 8.52
CA PHE A 304 12.19 -0.34 8.86
C PHE A 304 11.55 -0.29 10.26
N SER A 305 11.78 0.77 11.03
CA SER A 305 11.33 0.93 12.42
C SER A 305 9.93 1.55 12.52
N SER A 306 8.97 1.12 11.69
CA SER A 306 7.67 1.80 11.61
C SER A 306 6.87 1.78 12.91
N PHE A 307 6.98 0.68 13.66
CA PHE A 307 6.31 0.56 14.96
C PHE A 307 7.01 1.39 16.03
N GLU A 308 8.35 1.49 16.02
CA GLU A 308 9.09 2.40 16.92
C GLU A 308 8.71 3.86 16.69
N VAL A 309 8.62 4.31 15.43
CA VAL A 309 8.17 5.67 15.11
C VAL A 309 6.74 5.90 15.61
N PHE A 310 5.86 4.89 15.53
CA PHE A 310 4.54 4.95 16.13
C PHE A 310 4.57 5.08 17.66
N LEU A 311 5.43 4.32 18.36
CA LEU A 311 5.57 4.43 19.82
C LEU A 311 6.06 5.83 20.21
N ASN A 312 7.06 6.37 19.51
CA ASN A 312 7.54 7.73 19.70
C ASN A 312 6.44 8.78 19.45
N THR A 313 5.64 8.60 18.40
CA THR A 313 4.51 9.48 18.09
C THR A 313 3.51 9.52 19.25
N VAL A 314 3.12 8.36 19.75
CA VAL A 314 2.19 8.30 20.90
C VAL A 314 2.84 8.92 22.13
N ARG A 315 4.12 8.67 22.41
CA ARG A 315 4.83 9.27 23.55
C ARG A 315 4.85 10.79 23.50
N ILE A 316 5.18 11.36 22.34
CA ILE A 316 5.28 12.81 22.12
C ILE A 316 3.90 13.47 22.27
N TYR A 317 2.87 12.87 21.68
CA TYR A 317 1.53 13.47 21.60
C TYR A 317 0.59 13.04 22.73
N GLN A 318 1.02 12.14 23.61
CA GLN A 318 0.22 11.73 24.77
C GLN A 318 -0.03 12.92 25.69
N GLY A 319 -1.31 13.25 25.90
CA GLY A 319 -1.72 14.38 26.74
C GLY A 319 -1.75 15.72 26.00
N SER A 320 -1.43 15.76 24.70
CA SER A 320 -1.72 16.93 23.87
C SER A 320 -3.23 17.13 23.77
N SER A 321 -3.71 18.33 24.10
CA SER A 321 -5.13 18.70 24.11
C SER A 321 -5.56 19.48 22.86
N GLY A 322 -4.63 19.72 21.93
CA GLY A 322 -4.88 20.45 20.68
C GLY A 322 -5.44 19.55 19.58
N ILE A 323 -6.37 20.09 18.80
CA ILE A 323 -6.77 19.48 17.52
C ILE A 323 -5.70 19.84 16.50
N SER A 324 -4.91 18.85 16.08
CA SER A 324 -3.99 18.98 14.95
C SER A 324 -4.73 18.78 13.62
N ASN A 325 -4.09 19.13 12.50
CA ASN A 325 -4.71 19.06 11.18
C ASN A 325 -3.92 18.20 10.18
N TYR A 326 -3.12 17.23 10.64
CA TYR A 326 -2.26 16.40 9.78
C TYR A 326 -3.08 15.59 8.76
N SER A 327 -4.20 15.02 9.19
CA SER A 327 -5.08 14.22 8.32
C SER A 327 -5.77 15.07 7.26
N LEU A 328 -6.24 16.26 7.64
CA LEU A 328 -6.83 17.20 6.69
C LEU A 328 -5.78 17.75 5.72
N SER A 329 -4.59 18.07 6.23
CA SER A 329 -3.44 18.53 5.43
C SER A 329 -3.01 17.47 4.42
N ALA A 330 -3.02 16.18 4.80
CA ALA A 330 -2.77 15.06 3.90
C ALA A 330 -3.86 14.92 2.82
N ILE A 331 -5.15 15.01 3.20
CA ILE A 331 -6.24 14.94 2.22
C ILE A 331 -6.14 16.09 1.21
N PHE A 332 -5.90 17.32 1.67
CA PHE A 332 -5.82 18.50 0.83
C PHE A 332 -4.38 18.89 0.47
N ILE A 333 -3.49 17.90 0.35
CA ILE A 333 -2.05 18.12 0.16
C ILE A 333 -1.72 18.94 -1.09
N PHE A 334 -2.58 18.88 -2.11
CA PHE A 334 -2.49 19.63 -3.36
C PHE A 334 -2.77 21.14 -3.20
N ILE A 335 -3.41 21.58 -2.11
CA ILE A 335 -3.62 23.00 -1.83
C ILE A 335 -2.27 23.62 -1.44
N PRO A 336 -1.74 24.62 -2.18
CA PRO A 336 -0.44 25.22 -1.86
C PRO A 336 -0.48 25.98 -0.53
N ARG A 337 0.67 26.08 0.16
CA ARG A 337 0.77 26.79 1.45
C ARG A 337 0.51 28.29 1.34
N SER A 338 0.65 28.87 0.15
CA SER A 338 0.24 30.26 -0.11
C SER A 338 -1.27 30.48 0.06
N ILE A 339 -2.09 29.44 -0.19
CA ILE A 339 -3.55 29.49 0.00
C ILE A 339 -3.93 28.99 1.41
N TRP A 340 -3.20 28.01 1.95
CA TRP A 340 -3.41 27.51 3.31
C TRP A 340 -2.09 27.55 4.12
N PRO A 341 -1.76 28.70 4.74
CA PRO A 341 -0.51 28.86 5.49
C PRO A 341 -0.38 27.89 6.67
N GLY A 342 -1.50 27.55 7.33
CA GLY A 342 -1.55 26.61 8.46
C GLY A 342 -1.60 25.12 8.07
N LYS A 343 -1.27 24.76 6.82
CA LYS A 343 -1.23 23.35 6.39
C LYS A 343 -0.02 22.65 7.01
N ALA A 344 -0.28 21.64 7.84
CA ALA A 344 0.77 20.86 8.49
C ALA A 344 1.66 20.13 7.49
N GLU A 345 2.92 19.96 7.88
CA GLU A 345 3.86 19.05 7.24
C GLU A 345 3.54 17.61 7.65
N GLY A 346 4.12 16.61 6.96
CA GLY A 346 3.89 15.22 7.33
C GLY A 346 4.42 14.94 8.75
N ILE A 347 3.57 14.47 9.65
CA ILE A 347 3.90 14.24 11.07
C ILE A 347 5.11 13.32 11.28
N GLY A 348 5.35 12.41 10.33
CA GLY A 348 6.52 11.53 10.40
C GLY A 348 7.84 12.28 10.47
N VAL A 349 7.97 13.39 9.71
CA VAL A 349 9.18 14.24 9.72
C VAL A 349 9.36 14.88 11.08
N GLU A 350 8.31 15.49 11.61
CA GLU A 350 8.33 16.15 12.91
C GLU A 350 8.66 15.19 14.05
N VAL A 351 8.02 14.00 14.06
CA VAL A 351 8.33 12.94 15.03
C VAL A 351 9.79 12.50 14.88
N ALA A 352 10.32 12.46 13.67
CA ALA A 352 11.72 12.12 13.47
C ALA A 352 12.68 13.15 14.05
N GLU A 353 12.45 14.42 13.77
CA GLU A 353 13.27 15.53 14.27
C GLU A 353 13.24 15.57 15.80
N GLN A 354 12.04 15.48 16.39
CA GLN A 354 11.88 15.47 17.85
C GLN A 354 12.46 14.21 18.51
N SER A 355 12.54 13.10 17.78
CA SER A 355 13.18 11.87 18.25
C SER A 355 14.70 11.83 18.00
N GLY A 356 15.27 12.89 17.42
CA GLY A 356 16.70 13.00 17.14
C GLY A 356 17.17 12.15 15.95
N PHE A 357 16.27 11.78 15.04
CA PHE A 357 16.62 10.99 13.87
C PHE A 357 17.26 11.84 12.78
N THR A 358 18.38 11.36 12.22
CA THR A 358 19.09 12.01 11.11
C THR A 358 18.42 11.79 9.75
N PHE A 359 17.48 10.85 9.66
CA PHE A 359 16.77 10.50 8.43
C PHE A 359 15.26 10.73 8.59
N LEU A 360 14.74 11.69 7.83
CA LEU A 360 13.35 12.18 7.96
C LEU A 360 12.31 11.38 7.17
N ASN A 361 12.73 10.41 6.36
CA ASN A 361 11.80 9.53 5.64
C ASN A 361 11.37 8.38 6.56
N THR A 362 10.48 8.71 7.47
CA THR A 362 9.97 7.81 8.50
C THR A 362 8.78 6.99 8.03
N ALA A 363 8.75 5.74 8.47
CA ALA A 363 7.64 4.85 8.25
C ALA A 363 6.59 4.99 9.39
N LEU A 364 5.87 6.11 9.49
CA LEU A 364 4.77 6.23 10.45
C LEU A 364 3.48 5.61 9.88
N PRO A 365 2.84 4.62 10.52
CA PRO A 365 1.56 4.09 10.05
C PRO A 365 0.48 5.19 9.99
N SER A 366 -0.23 5.30 8.85
CA SER A 366 -1.18 6.40 8.58
C SER A 366 -2.29 6.56 9.64
N PHE A 367 -2.66 5.50 10.34
CA PHE A 367 -3.69 5.57 11.39
C PHE A 367 -3.24 6.38 12.62
N ALA A 368 -1.92 6.57 12.81
CA ALA A 368 -1.38 7.39 13.89
C ALA A 368 -1.82 8.86 13.75
N ASN A 369 -1.97 9.36 12.52
CA ASN A 369 -2.42 10.73 12.25
C ASN A 369 -3.82 10.97 12.82
N PHE A 370 -4.71 9.96 12.77
CA PHE A 370 -6.04 10.09 13.36
C PHE A 370 -5.98 10.20 14.89
N TYR A 371 -5.04 9.51 15.53
CA TYR A 371 -4.81 9.64 16.98
C TYR A 371 -4.23 11.01 17.32
N VAL A 372 -3.28 11.52 16.54
CA VAL A 372 -2.67 12.82 16.84
C VAL A 372 -3.63 13.98 16.60
N ASP A 373 -4.46 13.91 15.56
CA ASP A 373 -5.41 15.00 15.28
C ASP A 373 -6.59 15.04 16.26
N TYR A 374 -7.11 13.87 16.67
CA TYR A 374 -8.39 13.80 17.40
C TYR A 374 -8.39 12.80 18.56
N GLY A 375 -7.22 12.39 19.04
CA GLY A 375 -7.06 11.45 20.16
C GLY A 375 -7.75 10.10 19.93
N PHE A 376 -8.33 9.56 21.00
CA PHE A 376 -9.04 8.27 20.96
C PHE A 376 -10.29 8.30 20.07
N ILE A 377 -10.94 9.45 19.91
CA ILE A 377 -12.11 9.57 19.03
C ILE A 377 -11.67 9.43 17.58
N GLY A 378 -10.56 10.07 17.21
CA GLY A 378 -9.98 9.98 15.87
C GLY A 378 -9.60 8.56 15.50
N ILE A 379 -8.89 7.84 16.38
CA ILE A 379 -8.52 6.46 16.07
C ILE A 379 -9.76 5.57 15.91
N ILE A 380 -10.81 5.74 16.71
CA ILE A 380 -12.06 4.96 16.57
C ILE A 380 -12.72 5.22 15.21
N ILE A 381 -12.96 6.49 14.87
CA ILE A 381 -13.65 6.88 13.64
C ILE A 381 -12.79 6.53 12.42
N GLY A 382 -11.50 6.86 12.43
CA GLY A 382 -10.57 6.56 11.36
C GLY A 382 -10.48 5.06 11.08
N SER A 383 -10.43 4.24 12.13
CA SER A 383 -10.36 2.77 11.99
C SER A 383 -11.66 2.17 11.46
N LEU A 384 -12.81 2.68 11.87
CA LEU A 384 -14.10 2.30 11.29
C LEU A 384 -14.14 2.59 9.78
N ILE A 385 -13.66 3.76 9.37
CA ILE A 385 -13.58 4.18 7.97
C ILE A 385 -12.62 3.25 7.19
N VAL A 386 -11.42 2.99 7.73
CA VAL A 386 -10.44 2.08 7.11
C VAL A 386 -11.04 0.69 6.92
N GLY A 387 -11.63 0.10 7.97
CA GLY A 387 -12.32 -1.18 7.89
C GLY A 387 -13.43 -1.21 6.83
N ALA A 388 -14.24 -0.14 6.78
CA ALA A 388 -15.31 0.00 5.80
C ALA A 388 -14.78 0.10 4.35
N LEU A 389 -13.72 0.86 4.12
CA LEU A 389 -13.07 0.99 2.82
C LEU A 389 -12.49 -0.36 2.36
N LEU A 390 -11.72 -1.03 3.21
CA LEU A 390 -11.15 -2.36 2.90
C LEU A 390 -12.25 -3.38 2.57
N ARG A 391 -13.41 -3.29 3.21
CA ARG A 391 -14.59 -4.12 2.89
C ARG A 391 -15.22 -3.78 1.54
N ARG A 392 -15.37 -2.48 1.27
CA ARG A 392 -16.01 -1.97 0.05
C ARG A 392 -15.22 -2.33 -1.21
N PHE A 393 -13.90 -2.49 -1.07
CA PHE A 393 -12.96 -2.68 -2.16
C PHE A 393 -12.26 -4.04 -2.20
N ASP A 394 -12.69 -5.00 -1.37
CA ASP A 394 -12.13 -6.35 -1.25
C ASP A 394 -11.95 -7.12 -2.59
N LEU A 395 -10.73 -7.61 -2.84
CA LEU A 395 -10.27 -8.19 -4.12
C LEU A 395 -10.93 -9.49 -4.63
N PRO A 396 -11.25 -10.51 -3.81
CA PRO A 396 -11.76 -11.79 -4.33
C PRO A 396 -13.12 -11.69 -5.01
N LYS A 397 -13.72 -10.50 -5.03
CA LYS A 397 -14.96 -10.18 -5.75
C LYS A 397 -14.75 -9.86 -7.24
N LEU A 398 -13.49 -9.80 -7.70
CA LEU A 398 -13.13 -9.46 -9.08
C LEU A 398 -13.15 -10.72 -9.97
N ASN A 399 -14.33 -11.10 -10.46
CA ASN A 399 -14.51 -12.31 -11.29
C ASN A 399 -13.95 -12.17 -12.72
N ALA A 400 -13.90 -10.94 -13.23
CA ALA A 400 -13.34 -10.59 -14.53
C ALA A 400 -12.84 -9.15 -14.50
N PHE A 401 -11.60 -8.94 -14.95
CA PHE A 401 -10.98 -7.62 -15.01
C PHE A 401 -11.65 -6.76 -16.10
N SER A 402 -11.98 -5.51 -15.75
CA SER A 402 -12.39 -4.49 -16.70
C SER A 402 -11.79 -3.15 -16.31
N PHE A 403 -10.91 -2.65 -17.18
CA PHE A 403 -10.30 -1.33 -17.03
C PHE A 403 -11.34 -0.20 -16.89
N THR A 404 -12.49 -0.28 -17.55
CA THR A 404 -13.47 0.81 -17.51
C THR A 404 -14.41 0.77 -16.30
N ASN A 405 -14.40 -0.34 -15.56
CA ASN A 405 -15.17 -0.45 -14.33
C ASN A 405 -14.43 0.28 -13.21
N ARG A 406 -14.86 1.52 -12.92
CA ARG A 406 -14.29 2.37 -11.87
C ARG A 406 -14.08 1.61 -10.58
N ARG A 407 -15.10 0.87 -10.16
CA ARG A 407 -15.07 0.17 -8.89
C ARG A 407 -13.98 -0.88 -8.81
N GLN A 408 -13.79 -1.65 -9.89
CA GLN A 408 -12.73 -2.65 -9.93
C GLN A 408 -11.35 -2.01 -9.92
N MET A 409 -11.16 -0.93 -10.70
CA MET A 409 -9.88 -0.24 -10.75
C MET A 409 -9.56 0.47 -9.44
N TYR A 410 -10.55 1.12 -8.80
CA TYR A 410 -10.40 1.67 -7.46
C TYR A 410 -10.10 0.58 -6.43
N SER A 411 -10.70 -0.61 -6.55
CA SER A 411 -10.33 -1.76 -5.73
C SER A 411 -8.86 -2.15 -5.86
N ILE A 412 -8.35 -2.21 -7.08
CA ILE A 412 -6.96 -2.59 -7.36
C ILE A 412 -5.99 -1.51 -6.87
N ILE A 413 -6.29 -0.23 -7.16
CA ILE A 413 -5.47 0.91 -6.74
C ILE A 413 -5.43 0.98 -5.21
N LEU A 414 -6.59 0.91 -4.54
CA LEU A 414 -6.66 0.95 -3.08
C LEU A 414 -5.94 -0.24 -2.45
N PHE A 415 -6.03 -1.43 -3.04
CA PHE A 415 -5.24 -2.58 -2.56
C PHE A 415 -3.74 -2.34 -2.67
N ALA A 416 -3.28 -1.76 -3.78
CA ALA A 416 -1.86 -1.44 -4.00
C ALA A 416 -1.34 -0.30 -3.10
N LEU A 417 -2.23 0.51 -2.51
CA LEU A 417 -1.89 1.54 -1.53
C LEU A 417 -1.78 1.03 -0.09
N ILE A 418 -2.26 -0.20 0.20
CA ILE A 418 -2.26 -0.76 1.56
C ILE A 418 -0.87 -0.79 2.21
N PRO A 419 0.22 -1.19 1.51
CA PRO A 419 1.56 -1.18 2.12
C PRO A 419 2.00 0.20 2.58
N ILE A 420 1.69 1.25 1.80
CA ILE A 420 1.98 2.63 2.16
C ILE A 420 1.08 3.07 3.31
N PHE A 421 -0.20 2.70 3.31
CA PHE A 421 -1.08 3.07 4.42
C PHE A 421 -0.69 2.40 5.75
N ALA A 422 -0.28 1.14 5.71
CA ALA A 422 0.10 0.36 6.89
C ALA A 422 1.41 0.81 7.53
N ARG A 423 2.30 1.46 6.77
CA ARG A 423 3.66 1.80 7.23
C ARG A 423 4.08 3.24 6.96
N GLY A 424 3.42 3.96 6.08
CA GLY A 424 3.81 5.29 5.64
C GLY A 424 2.84 6.35 6.12
N ASP A 425 3.35 7.57 6.25
CA ASP A 425 2.56 8.71 6.71
C ASP A 425 1.37 8.95 5.78
N PHE A 426 0.26 9.46 6.32
CA PHE A 426 -0.96 9.65 5.54
C PHE A 426 -0.78 10.64 4.38
N SER A 427 0.14 11.61 4.52
CA SER A 427 0.54 12.51 3.43
C SER A 427 1.17 11.75 2.26
N SER A 428 2.00 10.74 2.54
CA SER A 428 2.62 9.88 1.52
C SER A 428 1.58 9.02 0.80
N VAL A 429 0.56 8.55 1.53
CA VAL A 429 -0.59 7.85 0.92
C VAL A 429 -1.33 8.79 -0.04
N ALA A 430 -1.58 10.03 0.35
CA ALA A 430 -2.27 11.01 -0.50
C ALA A 430 -1.46 11.34 -1.76
N ILE A 431 -0.16 11.61 -1.60
CA ILE A 431 0.77 11.85 -2.71
C ILE A 431 0.83 10.66 -3.69
N ALA A 432 0.64 9.44 -3.21
CA ALA A 432 0.56 8.26 -4.08
C ALA A 432 -0.83 8.07 -4.70
N ALA A 433 -1.89 8.31 -3.93
CA ALA A 433 -3.27 8.05 -4.34
C ALA A 433 -3.74 9.00 -5.46
N TYR A 434 -3.44 10.30 -5.35
CA TYR A 434 -3.89 11.31 -6.31
C TYR A 434 -3.37 11.04 -7.73
N PRO A 435 -2.05 10.90 -7.97
CA PRO A 435 -1.52 10.54 -9.29
C PRO A 435 -2.11 9.26 -9.87
N MET A 436 -2.30 8.22 -9.04
CA MET A 436 -2.87 6.94 -9.48
C MET A 436 -4.32 7.08 -9.93
N LEU A 437 -5.14 7.81 -9.18
CA LEU A 437 -6.55 8.04 -9.50
C LEU A 437 -6.70 8.96 -10.72
N PHE A 438 -5.90 10.02 -10.81
CA PHE A 438 -5.92 10.94 -11.96
C PHE A 438 -5.41 10.26 -13.23
N ALA A 439 -4.30 9.52 -13.17
CA ALA A 439 -3.80 8.73 -14.31
C ALA A 439 -4.87 7.77 -14.82
N TYR A 440 -5.53 7.04 -13.91
CA TYR A 440 -6.59 6.13 -14.27
C TYR A 440 -7.77 6.81 -14.96
N GLU A 441 -8.36 7.83 -14.34
CA GLU A 441 -9.54 8.50 -14.90
C GLU A 441 -9.20 9.25 -16.21
N TYR A 442 -8.01 9.83 -16.32
CA TYR A 442 -7.51 10.46 -17.54
C TYR A 442 -7.37 9.45 -18.68
N VAL A 443 -6.64 8.36 -18.49
CA VAL A 443 -6.50 7.32 -19.53
C VAL A 443 -7.84 6.68 -19.87
N ARG A 444 -8.71 6.48 -18.88
CA ARG A 444 -10.06 5.96 -19.10
C ARG A 444 -10.95 6.90 -19.90
N PHE A 445 -10.81 8.21 -19.71
CA PHE A 445 -11.48 9.22 -20.51
C PHE A 445 -10.96 9.20 -21.94
N LEU A 446 -9.65 9.27 -22.15
CA LEU A 446 -9.02 9.20 -23.48
C LEU A 446 -9.38 7.93 -24.24
N ALA A 447 -9.40 6.78 -23.55
CA ALA A 447 -9.80 5.50 -24.13
C ALA A 447 -11.26 5.45 -24.61
N ARG A 448 -12.08 6.48 -24.32
CA ARG A 448 -13.46 6.63 -24.76
C ARG A 448 -13.65 7.70 -25.85
N LEU A 449 -12.66 8.56 -26.08
CA LEU A 449 -12.72 9.59 -27.11
C LEU A 449 -12.69 8.98 -28.53
N ARG A 450 -13.30 9.70 -29.47
CA ARG A 450 -13.43 9.35 -30.89
C ARG A 450 -12.79 10.41 -31.74
#